data_AF-A0A7S4HEF2-F1
#
_entry.id   AF-A0A7S4HEF2-F1
#
_cell.length_a   1.000
_cell.length_b   1.000
_cell.length_c   1.000
_cell.angle_alpha   90.00
_cell.angle_beta   90.00
_cell.angle_gamma   90.00
#
_symmetry.space_group_name_H-M   'P 1'
#
loop_
_entity.id
_entity.type
_entity.pdbx_description
1 polymer ?
#
loop_
_entity_poly.entity_id
_entity_poly.type
_entity_poly.pdbx_seq_one_letter_code
_entity_poly.pdbx_strand_id
1 'polypeptide(L)'
;IAGSGGGAGGRFGLFDWQQSSVNSVGQEWAWNWHWLPPEFLDKHEEELINVLLRTYAARGRKVNRQDFLRHYVLGCAQMYCFGGGGIQKLMERLQAKGLLGDFAPNDARTRDGSVADAATLELIVGAEMTRRTFTNCCNIMRRHGFAREWASWRKAQGLAALERNSA
;
A
#
# COMPACT_ATOMS: atom_id res chain seq x y z
N ILE A 1 42.73 25.61 10.51
CA ILE A 1 42.13 25.91 11.83
C ILE A 1 40.69 26.35 11.56
N ALA A 2 39.58 25.77 12.01
CA ALA A 2 39.18 24.51 12.64
C ALA A 2 37.62 24.53 12.70
N GLY A 3 36.97 23.37 12.60
CA GLY A 3 35.53 23.14 12.89
C GLY A 3 34.56 23.50 11.75
N SER A 4 33.57 22.69 11.36
CA SER A 4 32.78 21.69 12.07
C SER A 4 32.27 20.62 11.09
N GLY A 5 32.16 19.37 11.57
CA GLY A 5 31.95 18.14 10.81
C GLY A 5 30.87 18.18 9.72
N GLY A 6 31.30 17.87 8.50
CA GLY A 6 30.42 17.45 7.43
C GLY A 6 29.84 16.08 7.76
N GLY A 7 28.65 16.06 8.38
CA GLY A 7 27.81 14.87 8.35
C GLY A 7 27.54 14.55 6.89
N ALA A 8 28.01 13.41 6.43
CA ALA A 8 27.69 12.88 5.11
C ALA A 8 26.17 12.75 5.02
N GLY A 9 25.50 13.77 4.48
CA GLY A 9 24.09 13.74 4.19
C GLY A 9 23.87 12.61 3.20
N GLY A 10 23.38 11.48 3.71
CA GLY A 10 23.09 10.30 2.89
C GLY A 10 22.22 10.74 1.71
N ARG A 11 22.70 10.51 0.49
CA ARG A 11 21.91 10.72 -0.71
C ARG A 11 20.92 9.56 -0.79
N PHE A 12 19.69 9.80 -0.36
CA PHE A 12 18.60 8.84 -0.57
C PHE A 12 18.16 8.90 -2.03
N GLY A 13 18.33 7.79 -2.74
CA GLY A 13 17.73 7.58 -4.05
C GLY A 13 16.33 6.99 -3.87
N LEU A 14 15.31 7.67 -4.39
CA LEU A 14 13.95 7.13 -4.48
C LEU A 14 13.75 6.58 -5.89
N PHE A 15 13.39 5.32 -6.01
CA PHE A 15 12.94 4.68 -7.25
C PHE A 15 11.50 4.17 -7.02
N ASP A 16 10.76 3.87 -8.10
CA ASP A 16 9.36 3.37 -8.03
C ASP A 16 8.27 4.41 -7.67
N TRP A 17 8.50 5.70 -7.96
CA TRP A 17 7.56 6.78 -7.63
C TRP A 17 6.43 6.99 -8.66
N GLN A 18 6.35 6.18 -9.72
CA GLN A 18 5.38 6.39 -10.80
C GLN A 18 3.90 6.30 -10.36
N GLN A 19 3.63 5.73 -9.18
CA GLN A 19 2.29 5.69 -8.56
C GLN A 19 2.13 6.65 -7.37
N SER A 20 3.21 7.36 -7.02
CA SER A 20 3.23 8.26 -5.87
C SER A 20 2.40 9.51 -6.14
N SER A 21 1.26 9.59 -5.47
CA SER A 21 0.42 10.78 -5.45
C SER A 21 0.09 11.14 -4.01
N VAL A 22 -0.19 12.43 -3.76
CA VAL A 22 -0.69 12.87 -2.45
C VAL A 22 -2.01 12.18 -2.05
N ASN A 23 -2.70 11.58 -3.02
CA ASN A 23 -3.97 10.86 -2.83
C ASN A 23 -3.79 9.35 -2.60
N SER A 24 -2.57 8.80 -2.68
CA SER A 24 -2.31 7.35 -2.59
C SER A 24 -1.39 6.96 -1.43
N VAL A 25 -1.12 7.87 -0.47
CA VAL A 25 -0.23 7.60 0.69
C VAL A 25 -0.57 6.31 1.43
N GLY A 26 -1.86 5.97 1.57
CA GLY A 26 -2.28 4.71 2.19
C GLY A 26 -1.86 3.47 1.42
N GLN A 27 -2.04 3.47 0.09
CA GLN A 27 -1.60 2.38 -0.78
C GLN A 27 -0.07 2.29 -0.84
N GLU A 28 0.62 3.42 -0.92
CA GLU A 28 2.08 3.47 -0.92
C GLU A 28 2.67 2.91 0.38
N TRP A 29 2.05 3.16 1.53
CA TRP A 29 2.50 2.55 2.78
C TRP A 29 2.14 1.08 2.89
N ALA A 30 0.97 0.69 2.41
CA ALA A 30 0.60 -0.73 2.34
C ALA A 30 1.62 -1.53 1.51
N TRP A 31 2.10 -0.94 0.40
CA TRP A 31 3.17 -1.48 -0.45
C TRP A 31 4.53 -1.42 0.26
N ASN A 32 5.01 -0.26 0.67
CA ASN A 32 6.37 -0.11 1.21
C ASN A 32 6.64 -0.90 2.49
N TRP A 33 5.60 -1.24 3.25
CA TRP A 33 5.71 -2.00 4.50
C TRP A 33 5.20 -3.44 4.39
N HIS A 34 4.97 -3.96 3.17
CA HIS A 34 4.50 -5.35 2.98
C HIS A 34 5.46 -6.40 3.57
N TRP A 35 6.76 -6.09 3.67
CA TRP A 35 7.76 -7.02 4.21
C TRP A 35 7.69 -7.15 5.74
N LEU A 36 7.01 -6.23 6.42
CA LEU A 36 6.72 -6.31 7.86
C LEU A 36 5.41 -7.06 8.14
N PRO A 37 5.21 -7.55 9.37
CA PRO A 37 3.90 -8.06 9.80
C PRO A 37 2.82 -6.97 9.66
N PRO A 38 1.58 -7.33 9.25
CA PRO A 38 0.50 -6.35 9.08
C PRO A 38 0.25 -5.47 10.31
N GLU A 39 0.47 -6.01 11.52
CA GLU A 39 0.32 -5.32 12.80
C GLU A 39 1.31 -4.17 13.00
N PHE A 40 2.37 -4.09 12.20
CA PHE A 40 3.31 -2.98 12.27
C PHE A 40 2.64 -1.65 11.93
N LEU A 41 1.90 -1.60 10.81
CA LEU A 41 1.15 -0.40 10.44
C LEU A 41 0.11 -0.08 11.50
N ASP A 42 -0.61 -1.08 12.02
CA ASP A 42 -1.60 -0.89 13.09
C ASP A 42 -1.01 -0.16 14.31
N LYS A 43 0.25 -0.43 14.66
CA LYS A 43 0.93 0.17 15.83
C LYS A 43 1.52 1.54 15.56
N HIS A 44 2.04 1.78 14.36
CA HIS A 44 2.87 2.96 14.06
C HIS A 44 2.21 3.97 13.12
N GLU A 45 1.06 3.64 12.51
CA GLU A 45 0.40 4.46 11.50
C GLU A 45 0.08 5.87 12.00
N GLU A 46 -0.42 6.04 13.22
CA GLU A 46 -0.72 7.37 13.76
C GLU A 46 0.54 8.24 13.89
N GLU A 47 1.64 7.67 14.38
CA GLU A 47 2.92 8.36 14.53
C GLU A 47 3.46 8.80 13.16
N LEU A 48 3.40 7.89 12.18
CA LEU A 48 3.83 8.16 10.82
C LEU A 48 2.98 9.27 10.17
N ILE A 49 1.65 9.24 10.34
CA ILE A 49 0.76 10.30 9.85
C ILE A 49 1.10 11.64 10.51
N ASN A 50 1.36 11.64 11.82
CA ASN A 50 1.76 12.85 12.55
C ASN A 50 3.10 13.41 12.06
N VAL A 51 4.06 12.55 11.70
CA VAL A 51 5.32 12.97 11.07
C VAL A 51 5.06 13.65 9.72
N LEU A 52 4.21 13.09 8.87
CA LEU A 52 3.85 13.72 7.59
C LEU A 52 3.17 15.07 7.76
N LEU A 53 2.15 15.16 8.63
CA LEU A 53 1.44 16.42 8.86
C LEU A 53 2.36 17.51 9.44
N ARG A 54 3.27 17.15 10.36
CA ARG A 54 4.31 18.07 10.86
C ARG A 54 5.26 18.50 9.74
N THR A 55 5.63 17.59 8.84
CA THR A 55 6.50 17.90 7.70
C THR A 55 5.82 18.88 6.73
N TYR A 56 4.53 18.72 6.46
CA TYR A 56 3.77 19.69 5.67
C TYR A 56 3.71 21.06 6.37
N ALA A 57 3.41 21.09 7.67
CA ALA A 57 3.34 22.32 8.45
C ALA A 57 4.68 23.08 8.47
N ALA A 58 5.80 22.36 8.66
CA ALA A 58 7.15 22.95 8.63
C ALA A 58 7.51 23.58 7.28
N ARG A 59 6.84 23.15 6.20
CA ARG A 59 6.96 23.73 4.84
C ARG A 59 5.91 24.81 4.55
N GLY A 60 5.19 25.29 5.57
CA GLY A 60 4.14 26.30 5.42
C GLY A 60 2.85 25.78 4.78
N ARG A 61 2.66 24.45 4.69
CA ARG A 61 1.44 23.84 4.14
C ARG A 61 0.50 23.43 5.28
N LYS A 62 -0.70 23.98 5.30
CA LYS A 62 -1.77 23.58 6.24
C LYS A 62 -2.57 22.45 5.61
N VAL A 63 -2.46 21.25 6.19
CA VAL A 63 -3.23 20.07 5.77
C VAL A 63 -4.20 19.71 6.89
N ASN A 64 -5.50 19.67 6.60
CA ASN A 64 -6.49 19.20 7.54
C ASN A 64 -6.34 17.69 7.73
N ARG A 65 -6.27 17.22 8.98
CA ARG A 65 -6.09 15.79 9.30
C ARG A 65 -7.23 14.91 8.76
N GLN A 66 -8.47 15.37 8.87
CA GLN A 66 -9.62 14.61 8.40
C GLN A 66 -9.61 14.47 6.87
N ASP A 67 -9.28 15.54 6.16
CA ASP A 67 -9.14 15.48 4.70
C ASP A 67 -7.98 14.57 4.29
N PHE A 68 -6.85 14.64 5.01
CA PHE A 68 -5.74 13.72 4.81
C PHE A 68 -6.18 12.25 4.99
N LEU A 69 -6.87 11.93 6.09
CA LEU A 69 -7.35 10.57 6.37
C LEU A 69 -8.35 10.07 5.33
N ARG A 70 -9.22 10.96 4.83
CA ARG A 70 -10.12 10.65 3.72
C ARG A 70 -9.34 10.24 2.47
N HIS A 71 -8.34 11.02 2.07
CA HIS A 71 -7.52 10.68 0.91
C HIS A 71 -6.68 9.41 1.15
N TYR A 72 -6.12 9.27 2.35
CA TYR A 72 -5.37 8.11 2.79
C TYR A 72 -6.16 6.80 2.64
N VAL A 73 -7.42 6.78 3.09
CA VAL A 73 -8.27 5.59 3.03
C VAL A 73 -8.83 5.35 1.63
N LEU A 74 -9.25 6.39 0.91
CA LEU A 74 -9.77 6.27 -0.47
C LEU A 74 -8.68 5.77 -1.43
N GLY A 75 -7.44 6.22 -1.23
CA GLY A 75 -6.29 5.78 -2.03
C GLY A 75 -6.04 4.27 -1.98
N CYS A 76 -6.43 3.59 -0.90
CA CYS A 76 -6.27 2.14 -0.79
C CYS A 76 -7.10 1.36 -1.82
N ALA A 77 -8.22 1.91 -2.29
CA ALA A 77 -9.03 1.30 -3.34
C ALA A 77 -8.30 1.20 -4.68
N GLN A 78 -7.32 2.10 -4.91
CA GLN A 78 -6.49 2.08 -6.12
C GLN A 78 -5.79 0.73 -6.31
N MET A 79 -5.38 0.07 -5.22
CA MET A 79 -4.73 -1.23 -5.29
C MET A 79 -5.64 -2.31 -5.90
N TYR A 80 -6.95 -2.22 -5.70
CA TYR A 80 -7.91 -3.17 -6.28
C TYR A 80 -8.16 -2.89 -7.76
N CYS A 81 -8.17 -1.62 -8.16
CA CYS A 81 -8.38 -1.21 -9.54
C CYS A 81 -7.15 -1.49 -10.43
N PHE A 82 -5.94 -1.13 -9.97
CA PHE A 82 -4.72 -1.24 -10.76
C PHE A 82 -3.92 -2.50 -10.44
N GLY A 83 -3.86 -2.89 -9.17
CA GLY A 83 -3.18 -4.11 -8.73
C GLY A 83 -3.94 -5.38 -9.14
N GLY A 84 -5.27 -5.31 -9.23
CA GLY A 84 -6.13 -6.43 -9.65
C GLY A 84 -5.77 -6.98 -11.05
N GLY A 85 -5.43 -6.11 -12.00
CA GLY A 85 -5.00 -6.52 -13.34
C GLY A 85 -3.67 -7.27 -13.36
N GLY A 86 -2.74 -6.92 -12.47
CA GLY A 86 -1.47 -7.63 -12.29
C GLY A 86 -1.64 -8.97 -11.58
N ILE A 87 -2.56 -9.05 -10.61
CA ILE A 87 -2.87 -10.29 -9.87
C ILE A 87 -3.32 -11.39 -10.81
N GLN A 88 -4.20 -11.10 -11.77
CA GLN A 88 -4.76 -12.14 -12.62
C GLN A 88 -3.66 -12.92 -13.36
N LYS A 89 -2.72 -12.22 -14.00
CA LYS A 89 -1.57 -12.84 -14.67
C LYS A 89 -0.64 -13.58 -13.69
N LEU A 90 -0.47 -13.05 -12.48
CA LEU A 90 0.30 -13.72 -11.44
C LEU A 90 -0.36 -15.04 -11.02
N MET A 91 -1.67 -15.06 -10.82
CA MET A 91 -2.44 -16.26 -10.47
C MET A 91 -2.40 -17.29 -11.59
N GLU A 92 -2.54 -16.88 -12.85
CA GLU A 92 -2.40 -17.77 -14.02
C GLU A 92 -1.03 -18.45 -14.05
N ARG A 93 0.05 -17.70 -13.80
CA ARG A 93 1.42 -18.23 -13.76
C ARG A 93 1.64 -19.19 -12.59
N LEU A 94 1.11 -18.89 -11.41
CA LEU A 94 1.16 -19.78 -10.24
C LEU A 94 0.39 -21.08 -10.51
N GLN A 95 -0.81 -20.98 -11.09
CA GLN A 95 -1.65 -22.12 -11.45
C GLN A 95 -0.96 -23.01 -12.48
N ALA A 96 -0.36 -22.44 -13.53
CA ALA A 96 0.36 -23.19 -14.56
C ALA A 96 1.56 -23.97 -14.01
N LYS A 97 2.13 -23.54 -12.88
CA LYS A 97 3.22 -24.21 -12.16
C LYS A 97 2.73 -25.13 -11.03
N GLY A 98 1.42 -25.24 -10.80
CA GLY A 98 0.85 -26.04 -9.71
C GLY A 98 1.07 -25.47 -8.31
N LEU A 99 1.45 -24.19 -8.19
CA LEU A 99 1.83 -23.53 -6.93
C LEU A 99 0.67 -22.79 -6.25
N LEU A 100 -0.46 -22.62 -6.94
CA LEU A 100 -1.57 -21.82 -6.40
C LEU A 100 -2.32 -22.56 -5.28
N GLY A 101 -2.50 -23.88 -5.43
CA GLY A 101 -3.32 -24.68 -4.51
C GLY A 101 -2.73 -24.87 -3.11
N ASP A 102 -1.40 -24.76 -2.99
CA ASP A 102 -0.68 -24.94 -1.72
C ASP A 102 -0.12 -23.62 -1.15
N PHE A 103 -0.46 -22.47 -1.76
CA PHE A 103 0.10 -21.18 -1.38
C PHE A 103 -0.44 -20.73 -0.02
N ALA A 104 0.38 -20.82 1.02
CA ALA A 104 0.01 -20.45 2.39
C ALA A 104 0.39 -18.99 2.70
N PRO A 105 -0.35 -18.28 3.57
CA PRO A 105 0.12 -17.00 4.11
C PRO A 105 1.46 -17.16 4.81
N ASN A 106 2.42 -16.26 4.55
CA ASN A 106 3.79 -16.34 5.07
C ASN A 106 4.55 -17.59 4.63
N ASP A 107 4.30 -18.05 3.40
CA ASP A 107 4.90 -19.23 2.79
C ASP A 107 6.41 -19.30 3.06
N ALA A 108 6.86 -20.40 3.69
CA ALA A 108 8.25 -20.57 4.08
C ALA A 108 9.20 -20.60 2.88
N ARG A 109 8.69 -21.02 1.70
CA ARG A 109 9.44 -21.10 0.43
C ARG A 109 10.02 -19.77 -0.01
N THR A 110 9.48 -18.66 0.49
CA THR A 110 9.99 -17.30 0.22
C THR A 110 11.35 -17.00 0.88
N ARG A 111 11.77 -17.81 1.86
CA ARG A 111 12.88 -17.48 2.78
C ARG A 111 13.70 -18.67 3.27
N ASP A 112 13.22 -19.90 3.10
CA ASP A 112 13.88 -21.11 3.62
C ASP A 112 14.93 -21.71 2.67
N GLY A 113 15.06 -21.18 1.45
CA GLY A 113 16.00 -21.66 0.44
C GLY A 113 15.59 -22.97 -0.26
N SER A 114 14.36 -23.45 -0.05
CA SER A 114 13.84 -24.68 -0.68
C SER A 114 13.59 -24.56 -2.19
N VAL A 115 13.45 -23.34 -2.71
CA VAL A 115 13.18 -23.07 -4.13
C VAL A 115 14.47 -22.67 -4.85
N ALA A 116 15.05 -23.60 -5.60
CA ALA A 116 16.28 -23.37 -6.35
C ALA A 116 16.09 -22.59 -7.67
N ASP A 117 14.91 -22.69 -8.29
CA ASP A 117 14.59 -21.97 -9.53
C ASP A 117 14.22 -20.51 -9.23
N ALA A 118 15.06 -19.57 -9.69
CA ALA A 118 14.88 -18.15 -9.44
C ALA A 118 13.53 -17.61 -9.97
N ALA A 119 13.07 -18.09 -11.13
CA ALA A 119 11.81 -17.65 -11.71
C ALA A 119 10.59 -18.11 -10.88
N THR A 120 10.68 -19.29 -10.27
CA THR A 120 9.66 -19.80 -9.35
C THR A 120 9.71 -19.09 -8.01
N LEU A 121 10.90 -18.80 -7.48
CA LEU A 121 11.06 -18.02 -6.26
C LEU A 121 10.46 -16.61 -6.43
N GLU A 122 10.74 -15.94 -7.54
CA GLU A 122 10.19 -14.61 -7.85
C GLU A 122 8.66 -14.62 -7.89
N LEU A 123 8.05 -15.67 -8.44
CA LEU A 123 6.59 -15.83 -8.47
C LEU A 123 6.00 -15.97 -7.05
N ILE A 124 6.60 -16.81 -6.22
CA ILE A 124 6.15 -17.05 -4.85
C ILE A 124 6.32 -15.77 -4.01
N VAL A 125 7.46 -15.10 -4.15
CA VAL A 125 7.73 -13.82 -3.48
C VAL A 125 6.73 -12.75 -3.93
N GLY A 126 6.53 -12.59 -5.25
CA GLY A 126 5.57 -11.63 -5.79
C GLY A 126 4.13 -11.87 -5.30
N ALA A 127 3.73 -13.14 -5.17
CA ALA A 127 2.43 -13.53 -4.63
C ALA A 127 2.27 -13.16 -3.15
N GLU A 128 3.28 -13.43 -2.33
CA GLU A 128 3.27 -13.06 -0.90
C GLU A 128 3.31 -11.54 -0.71
N MET A 129 4.15 -10.82 -1.47
CA MET A 129 4.20 -9.35 -1.48
C MET A 129 2.83 -8.75 -1.82
N THR A 130 2.17 -9.29 -2.85
CA THR A 130 0.84 -8.86 -3.27
C THR A 130 -0.19 -9.15 -2.18
N ARG A 131 -0.25 -10.38 -1.66
CA ARG A 131 -1.17 -10.76 -0.58
C ARG A 131 -1.04 -9.84 0.64
N ARG A 132 0.18 -9.55 1.08
CA ARG A 132 0.46 -8.67 2.23
C ARG A 132 0.06 -7.23 1.95
N THR A 133 0.34 -6.71 0.76
CA THR A 133 -0.11 -5.37 0.35
C THR A 133 -1.63 -5.26 0.41
N PHE A 134 -2.36 -6.24 -0.15
CA PHE A 134 -3.82 -6.27 -0.09
C PHE A 134 -4.34 -6.40 1.35
N THR A 135 -3.67 -7.20 2.18
CA THR A 135 -4.01 -7.32 3.61
C THR A 135 -3.86 -5.97 4.32
N ASN A 136 -2.76 -5.25 4.08
CA ASN A 136 -2.53 -3.92 4.63
C ASN A 136 -3.58 -2.91 4.16
N CYS A 137 -3.90 -2.90 2.86
CA CYS A 137 -4.97 -2.06 2.31
C CYS A 137 -6.32 -2.36 2.98
N CYS A 138 -6.71 -3.63 3.10
CA CYS A 138 -7.92 -4.06 3.82
C CYS A 138 -7.93 -3.53 5.25
N ASN A 139 -6.82 -3.67 5.98
CA ASN A 139 -6.71 -3.24 7.37
C ASN A 139 -6.85 -1.72 7.51
N ILE A 140 -6.19 -0.95 6.65
CA ILE A 140 -6.31 0.52 6.58
C ILE A 140 -7.77 0.91 6.30
N MET A 141 -8.37 0.33 5.25
CA MET A 141 -9.74 0.61 4.85
C MET A 141 -10.75 0.32 5.98
N ARG A 142 -10.54 -0.77 6.72
CA ARG A 142 -11.37 -1.14 7.85
C ARG A 142 -11.21 -0.17 9.02
N ARG A 143 -9.98 0.18 9.40
CA ARG A 143 -9.70 1.08 10.53
C ARG A 143 -10.24 2.49 10.31
N HIS A 144 -10.05 3.04 9.11
CA HIS A 144 -10.37 4.44 8.80
C HIS A 144 -11.73 4.63 8.14
N GLY A 145 -12.57 3.59 8.09
CA GLY A 145 -13.97 3.72 7.68
C GLY A 145 -14.17 3.95 6.18
N PHE A 146 -13.48 3.18 5.33
CA PHE A 146 -13.54 3.32 3.87
C PHE A 146 -14.96 3.40 3.32
N ALA A 147 -15.86 2.50 3.72
CA ALA A 147 -17.22 2.46 3.18
C ALA A 147 -17.98 3.80 3.35
N ARG A 148 -17.76 4.48 4.49
CA ARG A 148 -18.36 5.78 4.78
C ARG A 148 -17.77 6.88 3.90
N GLU A 149 -16.44 6.95 3.83
CA GLU A 149 -15.76 7.95 3.02
C GLU A 149 -16.03 7.75 1.52
N TRP A 150 -16.09 6.50 1.06
CA TRP A 150 -16.46 6.13 -0.30
C TRP A 150 -17.87 6.59 -0.65
N ALA A 151 -18.86 6.30 0.20
CA ALA A 151 -20.23 6.76 0.00
C ALA A 151 -20.33 8.29 -0.06
N SER A 152 -19.63 8.99 0.84
CA SER A 152 -19.60 10.46 0.87
C SER A 152 -18.95 11.04 -0.38
N TRP A 153 -17.81 10.48 -0.80
CA TRP A 153 -17.12 10.89 -2.03
C TRP A 153 -17.99 10.69 -3.27
N ARG A 154 -18.64 9.53 -3.43
CA ARG A 154 -19.54 9.28 -4.57
C ARG A 154 -20.70 10.26 -4.63
N LYS A 155 -21.28 10.61 -3.48
CA LYS A 155 -22.33 11.64 -3.41
C LYS A 155 -21.82 13.00 -3.86
N ALA A 156 -20.63 13.40 -3.42
CA ALA A 156 -20.01 14.66 -3.81
C ALA A 156 -19.68 14.73 -5.31
N GLN A 157 -19.35 13.61 -5.95
CA GLN A 157 -19.10 13.52 -7.39
C GLN A 157 -20.38 13.40 -8.24
N GLY A 158 -21.58 13.43 -7.63
CA GLY A 158 -22.85 13.26 -8.35
C GLY A 158 -23.11 11.82 -8.85
N LEU A 159 -22.29 10.85 -8.44
CA LEU A 159 -22.37 9.45 -8.89
C LEU A 159 -23.48 8.65 -8.21
N ALA A 160 -24.10 9.19 -7.15
CA ALA A 160 -25.21 8.54 -6.44
C ALA A 160 -26.46 8.33 -7.31
N ALA A 161 -26.60 9.06 -8.43
CA ALA A 161 -27.71 8.90 -9.35
C ALA A 161 -27.58 7.68 -10.27
N LEU A 162 -26.36 7.18 -10.52
CA LEU A 162 -26.12 6.04 -11.42
C LEU A 162 -26.58 4.70 -10.82
N GLU A 163 -26.58 4.58 -9.49
CA GLU A 163 -26.99 3.35 -8.81
C GLU A 163 -28.51 3.09 -8.87
N ARG A 164 -29.33 4.13 -9.01
CA ARG A 164 -30.80 3.98 -9.09
C ARG A 164 -31.29 3.48 -10.46
N ASN A 165 -30.47 3.63 -11.49
CA ASN A 165 -30.81 3.25 -12.86
C ASN A 165 -30.18 1.89 -13.27
N SER A 166 -29.47 1.24 -12.35
CA SER A 166 -28.75 -0.03 -12.58
C SER A 166 -29.32 -1.20 -11.77
N ALA A 167 -30.42 -0.99 -11.05
CA ALA A 167 -31.17 -1.99 -10.29
C ALA A 167 -32.50 -2.28 -11.00
#